data_AF-A0AB38FUB1-F1
#
_entry.id   AF-A0AB38FUB1-F1
#
_cell.length_a   1.000
_cell.length_b   1.000
_cell.length_c   1.000
_cell.angle_alpha   90.00
_cell.angle_beta   90.00
_cell.angle_gamma   90.00
#
_symmetry.space_group_name_H-M   'P 1'
#
loop_
_entity.id
_entity.type
_entity.pdbx_description
1 polymer ?
#
loop_
_entity_poly.entity_id
_entity_poly.type
_entity_poly.pdbx_seq_one_letter_code
_entity_poly.pdbx_strand_id
1 'polypeptide(L)' 'MKSGFGGAVTQLNSKTSLYRGFTILKLPRKKPYSRQRYQITHDGCYFGIDFAFAEAMVTIDRLKRGEKYEA' A
#
# COMPACT_ATOMS: atom_id res chain seq x y z
N MET A 1 25.08 -0.25 -9.13
CA MET A 1 24.08 -1.22 -8.64
C MET A 1 22.71 -0.84 -9.20
N LYS A 2 22.22 -1.50 -10.23
CA LYS A 2 20.90 -1.24 -10.81
C LYS A 2 19.88 -2.17 -10.13
N SER A 3 19.12 -1.67 -9.17
CA SER A 3 17.95 -2.37 -8.62
C SER A 3 16.78 -2.24 -9.61
N GLY A 4 16.94 -2.85 -10.78
CA GLY A 4 15.99 -2.80 -11.87
C GLY A 4 14.83 -3.77 -11.67
N PHE A 5 13.93 -3.47 -10.75
CA PHE A 5 12.51 -3.83 -10.80
C PHE A 5 11.77 -2.82 -9.91
N GLY A 6 11.37 -1.69 -10.49
CA GLY A 6 10.24 -0.93 -9.92
C GLY A 6 9.09 -1.92 -9.80
N GLY A 7 8.64 -2.20 -8.58
CA GLY A 7 7.73 -3.31 -8.34
C GLY A 7 6.50 -3.18 -9.25
N ALA A 8 6.26 -4.17 -10.11
CA ALA A 8 5.05 -4.15 -10.91
C ALA A 8 3.85 -4.21 -9.96
N VAL A 9 2.88 -3.32 -10.15
CA VAL A 9 1.61 -3.39 -9.43
C VAL A 9 0.74 -4.39 -10.18
N THR A 10 0.32 -5.45 -9.49
CA THR A 10 -0.63 -6.42 -10.04
C THR A 10 -2.00 -6.14 -9.47
N GLN A 11 -2.94 -5.72 -10.32
CA GLN A 11 -4.30 -5.50 -9.89
C GLN A 11 -5.07 -6.84 -9.86
N LEU A 12 -5.59 -7.22 -8.70
CA LEU A 12 -6.41 -8.43 -8.57
C LEU A 12 -7.87 -8.16 -8.89
N ASN A 13 -8.37 -6.98 -8.51
CA ASN A 13 -9.71 -6.51 -8.82
C ASN A 13 -9.77 -4.98 -8.72
N SER A 14 -10.96 -4.38 -8.92
CA SER A 14 -11.15 -2.92 -8.89
C SER A 14 -10.77 -2.23 -7.57
N LYS A 15 -10.59 -2.98 -6.49
CA LYS A 15 -10.28 -2.46 -5.14
C LYS A 15 -8.97 -3.00 -4.57
N THR A 16 -8.40 -4.06 -5.14
CA THR A 16 -7.29 -4.79 -4.52
C THR A 16 -6.14 -4.88 -5.49
N SER A 17 -4.98 -4.43 -5.04
CA SER A 17 -3.73 -4.48 -5.78
C SER A 17 -2.64 -5.12 -4.94
N LEU A 18 -1.73 -5.84 -5.59
CA LEU A 18 -0.51 -6.36 -5.00
C LEU A 18 0.68 -5.49 -5.42
N TYR A 19 1.55 -5.17 -4.46
CA TYR A 19 2.79 -4.44 -4.70
C TYR A 19 3.89 -4.98 -3.78
N ARG A 20 4.97 -5.52 -4.36
CA ARG A 20 6.13 -6.10 -3.63
C ARG A 20 5.75 -7.11 -2.53
N GLY A 21 4.69 -7.89 -2.74
CA GLY A 21 4.17 -8.88 -1.78
C GLY A 21 3.16 -8.33 -0.77
N PHE A 22 2.96 -7.01 -0.72
CA PHE A 22 1.92 -6.39 0.10
C PHE A 22 0.61 -6.27 -0.68
N THR A 23 -0.50 -6.32 0.04
CA THR A 23 -1.84 -6.04 -0.46
C THR A 23 -2.21 -4.58 -0.14
N ILE A 24 -2.59 -3.83 -1.17
CA ILE A 24 -3.16 -2.49 -1.07
C ILE A 24 -4.66 -2.57 -1.36
N LEU A 25 -5.47 -2.32 -0.34
CA LEU A 25 -6.93 -2.38 -0.43
C LEU A 25 -7.55 -0.98 -0.44
N LYS A 26 -8.21 -0.62 -1.54
CA LYS A 26 -9.02 0.59 -1.70
C LYS A 26 -10.31 0.48 -0.88
N LEU A 27 -10.37 1.21 0.22
CA LEU A 27 -11.53 1.21 1.12
C LEU A 27 -12.71 2.02 0.54
N PRO A 28 -13.96 1.66 0.84
CA PRO A 28 -15.12 2.48 0.47
C PRO A 28 -15.04 3.89 1.07
N ARG A 29 -15.44 4.89 0.29
CA ARG A 29 -15.62 6.27 0.77
C ARG A 29 -16.98 6.34 1.49
N LYS A 30 -16.96 6.24 2.82
CA LYS A 30 -18.15 6.37 3.68
C LYS A 30 -17.86 7.37 4.79
N LYS A 31 -18.88 8.15 5.18
CA LYS A 31 -18.81 9.05 6.34
C LYS A 31 -18.32 8.25 7.57
N PRO A 32 -17.41 8.80 8.40
CA PRO A 32 -16.93 10.19 8.44
C PRO A 32 -15.78 10.51 7.46
N TYR A 33 -15.25 9.52 6.74
CA TYR A 33 -14.06 9.69 5.89
C TYR A 33 -14.45 10.03 4.45
N SER A 34 -14.32 11.31 4.09
CA SER A 34 -14.57 11.79 2.72
C SER A 34 -13.43 11.46 1.75
N ARG A 35 -12.22 11.25 2.29
CA ARG A 35 -11.02 10.93 1.51
C ARG A 35 -10.98 9.45 1.14
N GLN A 36 -10.43 9.17 -0.05
CA GLN A 36 -10.10 7.80 -0.41
C GLN A 36 -9.03 7.29 0.55
N ARG A 37 -9.14 6.02 0.95
CA ARG A 37 -8.18 5.36 1.84
C ARG A 37 -7.69 4.07 1.21
N TYR A 38 -6.43 3.75 1.45
CA TYR A 38 -5.74 2.57 0.97
C TYR A 38 -5.10 1.86 2.17
N GLN A 39 -5.62 0.70 2.53
CA GLN A 39 -5.10 -0.12 3.62
C GLN A 39 -3.96 -1.00 3.10
N ILE A 40 -2.87 -1.09 3.87
CA ILE A 40 -1.70 -1.90 3.55
C ILE A 40 -1.67 -3.11 4.49
N THR A 41 -1.58 -4.30 3.91
CA THR A 41 -1.46 -5.56 4.64
C THR A 41 -0.43 -6.48 4.00
N HIS A 42 0.19 -7.36 4.78
CA HIS A 42 1.07 -8.42 4.29
C HIS A 42 0.98 -9.60 5.25
N ASP A 43 0.75 -10.81 4.72
CA ASP A 43 0.61 -12.06 5.48
C ASP A 43 -0.35 -11.97 6.69
N GLY A 44 -1.47 -11.28 6.50
CA GLY A 44 -2.49 -11.08 7.54
C GLY A 44 -2.18 -9.94 8.54
N CYS A 45 -0.99 -9.36 8.50
CA CYS A 45 -0.60 -8.23 9.34
C CYS A 45 -0.99 -6.89 8.73
N TYR A 46 -1.45 -5.96 9.58
CA TYR A 46 -1.80 -4.58 9.20
C TYR A 46 -0.61 -3.65 9.36
N PHE A 47 -0.34 -2.83 8.34
CA PHE A 47 0.81 -1.91 8.32
C PHE A 47 0.43 -0.43 8.21
N GLY A 48 -0.84 -0.10 8.02
CA GLY A 48 -1.29 1.29 7.97
C GLY A 48 -2.37 1.58 6.93
N ILE A 49 -2.76 2.85 6.88
CA ILE A 49 -3.65 3.44 5.89
C ILE A 49 -3.00 4.69 5.33
N ASP A 50 -2.97 4.79 4.01
CA ASP A 50 -2.61 6.00 3.28
C ASP A 50 -3.82 6.59 2.55
N PHE A 51 -3.75 7.87 2.20
CA PHE A 51 -4.85 8.58 1.53
C PHE A 51 -4.68 8.64 0.00
N ALA A 52 -3.48 8.37 -0.50
CA ALA A 52 -3.20 8.15 -1.91
C ALA A 52 -2.61 6.76 -2.18
N PHE A 53 -2.89 6.20 -3.36
CA PHE A 53 -2.32 4.91 -3.76
C PHE A 53 -0.80 4.98 -3.91
N ALA A 54 -0.28 6.11 -4.42
CA ALA A 54 1.15 6.34 -4.55
C ALA A 54 1.86 6.42 -3.18
N GLU A 55 1.22 7.04 -2.18
CA GLU A 55 1.74 7.05 -0.81
C GLU A 55 1.82 5.63 -0.25
N ALA A 56 0.80 4.79 -0.47
CA ALA A 56 0.84 3.40 -0.05
C ALA A 56 2.02 2.62 -0.66
N MET A 57 2.35 2.89 -1.92
CA MET A 57 3.54 2.30 -2.56
C MET A 57 4.84 2.77 -1.91
N VAL A 58 4.95 4.07 -1.61
CA VAL A 58 6.11 4.63 -0.90
C VAL A 58 6.22 4.02 0.51
N THR A 59 5.11 3.86 1.21
CA THR A 59 5.05 3.17 2.52
C THR A 59 5.64 1.78 2.42
N ILE A 60 5.20 1.00 1.42
CA ILE A 60 5.71 -0.35 1.17
C ILE A 60 7.20 -0.36 0.81
N ASP A 61 7.65 0.60 0.01
CA ASP A 61 9.07 0.72 -0.35
C ASP A 61 9.95 0.99 0.87
N ARG A 62 9.49 1.82 1.81
CA ARG A 62 10.16 2.08 3.10
C ARG A 62 10.16 0.84 4.01
N LEU A 63 9.01 0.16 4.14
CA LEU A 63 8.89 -1.08 4.90
C LEU A 63 9.85 -2.16 4.37
N LYS A 64 9.97 -2.32 3.04
CA LYS A 64 10.93 -3.26 2.43
C LYS A 64 12.39 -2.88 2.65
N ARG A 65 12.70 -1.60 2.85
CA ARG A 65 14.05 -1.14 3.22
C ARG A 65 14.38 -1.33 4.70
N GLY A 66 13.40 -1.74 5.51
CA GLY A 66 13.55 -1.84 6.96
C GLY A 66 13.55 -0.48 7.66
N GLU A 67 13.12 0.58 6.98
CA GLU A 67 12.94 1.90 7.58
C GLU A 67 11.71 1.82 8.50
N LYS A 68 11.88 2.19 9.77
CA LYS A 68 10.76 2.28 10.71
C LYS A 68 9.81 3.37 10.23
N TYR A 69 8.54 3.04 10.08
CA TYR A 69 7.49 4.04 9.86
C TYR A 69 7.20 4.74 11.19
N GLU A 70 7.59 6.00 11.33
CA GLU A 70 7.01 6.90 12.32
C GLU A 70 5.80 7.58 11.66
N ALA A 71 4.62 7.40 12.28
CA ALA A 71 3.33 7.88 11.80
C ALA A 71 2.98 9.25 12.38
#